data_AF-A0AAV4U3K0-F1
#
_entry.id   AF-A0AAV4U3K0-F1
#
_cell.length_a   1.000
_cell.length_b   1.000
_cell.length_c   1.000
_cell.angle_alpha   90.00
_cell.angle_beta   90.00
_cell.angle_gamma   90.00
#
_symmetry.space_group_name_H-M   'P 1'
#
loop_
_entity.id
_entity.type
_entity.pdbx_description
1 polymer ?
#
loop_
_entity_poly.entity_id
_entity_poly.type
_entity_poly.pdbx_seq_one_letter_code
_entity_poly.pdbx_strand_id
1 'polypeptide(L)'
;MQSGSALSPWAIARNSLIYTRQIAKQLKCPTEESAVLVECLRQRPVEDILAVPLSVPDHLSAFGPTIDGVVVPGEPAEVMEKHTNFFGQYDLMFWNDTRRILPSIY
;
A
#
# COMPACT_ATOMS: atom_id res chain seq x y z
N MET A 1 -15.30 -1.41 -11.63
CA MET A 1 -14.06 -0.73 -11.22
C MET A 1 -13.66 0.30 -12.27
N GLN A 2 -13.35 1.53 -11.84
CA GLN A 2 -13.02 2.64 -12.72
C GLN A 2 -11.58 3.10 -12.47
N SER A 3 -10.75 3.06 -13.50
CA SER A 3 -9.37 3.58 -13.53
C SER A 3 -8.46 3.07 -12.40
N GLY A 4 -8.59 1.79 -12.04
CA GLY A 4 -7.78 1.13 -11.02
C GLY A 4 -7.99 -0.38 -11.02
N SER A 5 -6.97 -1.13 -10.56
CA SER A 5 -6.98 -2.59 -10.45
C SER A 5 -6.10 -3.03 -9.27
N ALA A 6 -6.46 -4.14 -8.61
CA ALA A 6 -5.62 -4.76 -7.58
C ALA A 6 -4.30 -5.34 -8.14
N LEU A 7 -4.22 -5.53 -9.47
CA LEU A 7 -3.02 -6.00 -10.16
C LEU A 7 -2.05 -4.87 -10.52
N SER A 8 -2.44 -3.61 -10.32
CA SER A 8 -1.56 -2.50 -10.63
C SER A 8 -0.36 -2.43 -9.66
N PRO A 9 0.83 -1.98 -10.09
CA PRO A 9 2.05 -1.98 -9.26
C PRO A 9 1.89 -1.24 -7.92
N TRP A 10 1.15 -0.13 -7.92
CA TRP A 10 0.84 0.70 -6.76
C TRP A 10 -0.24 0.15 -5.82
N ALA A 11 -0.91 -0.95 -6.14
CA ALA A 11 -2.08 -1.42 -5.40
C ALA A 11 -1.71 -2.14 -4.09
N ILE A 12 -0.50 -2.73 -4.02
CA ILE A 12 0.02 -3.41 -2.84
C ILE A 12 1.31 -2.73 -2.39
N ALA A 13 1.33 -2.28 -1.14
CA ALA A 13 2.45 -1.58 -0.53
C ALA A 13 3.44 -2.56 0.13
N ARG A 14 4.23 -3.26 -0.71
CA ARG A 14 5.15 -4.34 -0.26
C ARG A 14 6.20 -3.90 0.74
N ASN A 15 6.64 -2.64 0.66
CA ASN A 15 7.72 -2.11 1.48
C ASN A 15 7.22 -1.27 2.66
N SER A 16 5.93 -1.35 3.02
CA SER A 16 5.32 -0.55 4.10
C SER A 16 6.14 -0.58 5.39
N LEU A 17 6.62 -1.77 5.80
CA LEU A 17 7.42 -1.91 7.02
C LEU A 17 8.76 -1.14 6.97
N ILE A 18 9.40 -1.06 5.79
CA ILE A 18 10.64 -0.32 5.61
C ILE A 18 10.36 1.17 5.81
N TYR A 19 9.31 1.70 5.18
CA TYR A 19 8.91 3.10 5.31
C TYR A 19 8.44 3.43 6.73
N THR A 20 7.69 2.54 7.40
CA THR A 20 7.33 2.70 8.81
C THR A 20 8.58 2.83 9.69
N ARG A 21 9.61 2.00 9.46
CA ARG A 21 10.88 2.10 10.22
C ARG A 21 11.63 3.39 9.90
N GLN A 22 11.56 3.91 8.68
CA GLN A 22 12.15 5.20 8.34
C GLN A 22 11.48 6.34 9.11
N ILE A 23 10.14 6.36 9.17
CA ILE A 23 9.37 7.31 9.98
C ILE A 23 9.75 7.18 11.45
N ALA A 24 9.75 5.96 11.99
CA ALA A 24 10.10 5.72 13.39
C ALA A 24 11.50 6.25 13.73
N LYS A 25 12.50 6.02 12.86
CA LYS A 25 13.86 6.55 13.06
C LYS A 25 13.89 8.08 13.08
N GLN A 26 13.18 8.75 12.18
CA GLN A 26 13.15 10.22 12.16
C GLN A 26 12.45 10.81 13.40
N LEU A 27 11.39 10.16 13.87
CA LEU A 27 10.65 10.56 15.08
C LEU A 27 11.28 10.03 16.38
N LYS A 28 12.50 9.47 16.31
CA LYS A 28 13.24 8.93 17.46
C LYS A 28 12.44 7.88 18.25
N CYS A 29 11.66 7.06 17.54
CA CYS A 29 10.97 5.90 18.10
C CYS A 29 11.84 4.64 17.99
N PRO A 30 11.73 3.69 18.94
CA PRO A 30 12.41 2.39 18.87
C PRO A 30 12.01 1.60 17.61
N THR A 31 12.93 0.84 17.02
CA THR A 31 12.68 0.05 15.79
C THR A 31 12.84 -1.46 15.90
N GLU A 32 13.35 -1.94 17.04
CA GLU A 32 13.67 -3.36 17.24
C GLU A 32 12.42 -4.21 17.47
N GLU A 33 11.49 -3.71 18.28
CA GLU A 33 10.26 -4.42 18.63
C GLU A 33 9.03 -3.70 18.05
N SER A 34 8.23 -4.42 17.26
CA SER A 34 7.06 -3.85 16.56
C SER A 34 6.01 -3.28 17.52
N ALA A 35 5.77 -3.92 18.67
CA ALA A 35 4.77 -3.45 19.63
C ALA A 35 5.16 -2.09 20.23
N VAL A 36 6.42 -1.98 20.68
CA VAL A 36 6.99 -0.73 21.24
C VAL A 36 7.08 0.37 20.17
N LEU A 37 7.46 0.02 18.94
CA LEU A 37 7.49 0.95 17.81
C LEU A 37 6.10 1.57 17.59
N VAL A 38 5.07 0.72 17.49
CA VAL A 38 3.70 1.17 17.21
C VAL A 38 3.18 2.03 18.35
N GLU A 39 3.46 1.66 19.59
CA GLU A 39 3.04 2.44 20.76
C GLU A 39 3.71 3.83 20.79
N CYS A 40 5.00 3.91 20.45
CA CYS A 40 5.67 5.20 20.32
C CYS A 40 5.06 6.06 19.19
N LEU A 41 4.80 5.47 18.02
CA LEU A 41 4.21 6.22 16.89
C LEU A 41 2.81 6.74 17.22
N ARG A 42 1.99 6.01 17.99
CA ARG A 42 0.66 6.46 18.43
C ARG A 42 0.69 7.72 19.30
N GLN A 43 1.80 7.96 19.99
CA GLN A 43 1.98 9.14 20.85
C GLN A 43 2.52 10.36 20.08
N ARG A 44 2.85 10.22 18.79
CA ARG A 44 3.34 11.33 17.97
C ARG A 44 2.18 12.08 17.32
N PRO A 45 2.29 13.42 17.20
CA PRO A 45 1.38 14.20 16.37
C PRO A 45 1.34 13.64 14.94
N VAL A 46 0.16 13.62 14.33
CA VAL A 46 0.01 13.11 12.97
C VAL A 46 0.76 13.98 11.96
N GLU A 47 0.88 15.27 12.24
CA GLU A 47 1.60 16.24 11.45
C GLU A 47 3.09 15.88 11.35
N ASP A 48 3.69 15.44 12.45
CA ASP A 48 5.09 15.00 12.50
C ASP A 48 5.30 13.74 11.66
N ILE A 49 4.34 12.79 11.69
CA ILE A 49 4.39 11.56 10.89
C ILE A 49 4.29 11.89 9.39
N LEU A 50 3.39 12.79 9.01
CA LEU A 50 3.18 13.19 7.62
C LEU A 50 4.31 14.07 7.08
N ALA A 51 5.02 14.79 7.95
CA ALA A 51 6.14 15.65 7.57
C ALA A 51 7.41 14.86 7.22
N VAL A 52 7.47 13.56 7.54
CA VAL A 52 8.64 12.72 7.22
C VAL A 52 8.75 12.52 5.71
N PRO A 53 9.85 12.97 5.06
CA PRO A 53 10.06 12.73 3.63
C PRO A 53 10.38 11.26 3.38
N LEU A 54 9.59 10.63 2.50
CA LEU A 54 9.80 9.27 2.03
C LEU A 54 10.20 9.27 0.56
N SER A 55 11.26 8.53 0.24
CA SER A 55 11.65 8.27 -1.15
C SER A 55 10.99 6.97 -1.63
N VAL A 56 9.85 7.11 -2.29
CA VAL A 56 9.11 6.00 -2.88
C VAL A 56 9.40 5.97 -4.37
N PRO A 57 9.80 4.82 -4.96
CA PRO A 57 9.97 4.72 -6.40
C PRO A 57 8.70 5.07 -7.16
N ASP A 58 8.86 5.56 -8.38
CA ASP A 58 7.73 5.88 -9.25
C ASP A 58 6.80 4.68 -9.42
N HIS A 59 5.50 4.96 -9.45
CA HIS A 59 4.43 3.97 -9.63
C HIS A 59 4.28 2.92 -8.51
N LEU A 60 4.95 3.10 -7.37
CA LEU A 60 4.77 2.30 -6.15
C LEU A 60 4.17 3.14 -5.02
N SER A 61 3.66 2.45 -4.01
CA SER A 61 3.04 3.07 -2.83
C SER A 61 3.85 2.76 -1.58
N ALA A 62 4.13 3.78 -0.76
CA ALA A 62 4.76 3.58 0.55
C ALA A 62 3.80 2.88 1.53
N PHE A 63 2.56 3.37 1.57
CA PHE A 63 1.52 2.85 2.45
C PHE A 63 0.27 2.55 1.61
N GLY A 64 -0.44 1.51 2.01
CA GLY A 64 -1.60 1.00 1.31
C GLY A 64 -1.90 -0.43 1.77
N PRO A 65 -2.73 -1.16 1.03
CA PRO A 65 -2.98 -2.57 1.31
C PRO A 65 -1.68 -3.38 1.31
N THR A 66 -1.50 -4.24 2.32
CA THR A 66 -0.39 -5.19 2.44
C THR A 66 -0.95 -6.61 2.44
N ILE A 67 -0.15 -7.58 2.01
CA ILE A 67 -0.50 -9.00 2.11
C ILE A 67 -0.33 -9.42 3.58
N ASP A 68 -1.43 -9.49 4.31
CA ASP A 68 -1.47 -9.79 5.74
C ASP A 68 -1.86 -11.24 6.05
N GLY A 69 -2.31 -11.99 5.04
CA GLY A 69 -2.76 -13.38 5.20
C GLY A 69 -4.17 -13.52 5.77
N VAL A 70 -4.83 -12.41 6.11
CA VAL A 70 -6.17 -12.41 6.74
C VAL A 70 -7.17 -11.68 5.85
N VAL A 71 -6.98 -10.37 5.63
CA VAL A 71 -7.83 -9.56 4.75
C VAL A 71 -7.39 -9.67 3.31
N VAL A 72 -6.07 -9.61 3.09
CA VAL A 72 -5.42 -9.84 1.79
C VAL A 72 -4.60 -11.13 1.93
N PRO A 73 -5.19 -12.28 1.57
CA PRO A 73 -4.62 -13.59 1.92
C PRO A 73 -3.34 -13.93 1.13
N GLY A 74 -3.08 -13.25 0.03
CA GLY A 74 -1.95 -13.52 -0.85
C GLY A 74 -1.82 -12.49 -1.96
N GLU A 75 -0.90 -12.75 -2.90
CA GLU A 75 -0.74 -11.91 -4.08
C GLU A 75 -2.05 -11.87 -4.89
N PRO A 76 -2.57 -10.69 -5.26
CA PRO A 76 -3.86 -10.56 -5.91
C PRO A 76 -4.01 -11.41 -7.18
N ALA A 77 -2.95 -11.54 -7.98
CA ALA A 77 -2.95 -12.37 -9.19
C ALA A 77 -3.25 -13.84 -8.88
N GLU A 78 -2.55 -14.40 -7.88
CA GLU A 78 -2.73 -15.80 -7.48
C GLU A 78 -4.08 -16.04 -6.81
N VAL A 79 -4.49 -15.12 -5.95
CA VAL A 79 -5.74 -15.25 -5.18
C VAL A 79 -6.94 -15.22 -6.12
N MET A 80 -6.93 -14.32 -7.12
CA MET A 80 -7.96 -14.24 -8.15
C MET A 80 -8.03 -15.49 -9.03
N GLU A 81 -6.88 -16.08 -9.38
CA GLU A 81 -6.81 -17.30 -10.18
C GLU A 81 -7.30 -18.53 -9.39
N LYS A 82 -6.93 -18.65 -8.12
CA LYS A 82 -7.25 -19.82 -7.29
C LYS A 82 -8.68 -19.79 -6.73
N HIS A 83 -9.24 -18.61 -6.49
CA HIS A 83 -10.55 -18.44 -5.86
C HIS A 83 -11.60 -17.90 -6.84
N THR A 84 -11.68 -18.52 -8.01
CA THR A 84 -12.66 -18.17 -9.06
C THR A 84 -14.10 -18.21 -8.55
N ASN A 85 -14.44 -19.14 -7.65
CA ASN A 85 -15.77 -19.23 -7.04
C ASN A 85 -16.12 -17.99 -6.19
N PHE A 86 -15.12 -17.35 -5.58
CA PHE A 86 -15.35 -16.17 -4.74
C PHE A 86 -15.36 -14.87 -5.54
N PHE A 87 -14.45 -14.71 -6.50
CA PHE A 87 -14.36 -13.48 -7.31
C PHE A 87 -15.24 -13.48 -8.56
N GLY A 88 -15.57 -14.66 -9.09
CA GLY A 88 -16.38 -14.82 -10.30
C GLY A 88 -17.89 -14.75 -10.07
N GLN A 89 -18.35 -14.65 -8.83
CA GLN A 89 -19.78 -14.53 -8.51
C GLN A 89 -20.35 -13.12 -8.71
N TYR A 90 -19.49 -12.14 -8.98
CA TYR A 90 -19.89 -10.74 -9.13
C TYR A 90 -19.89 -10.33 -10.61
N ASP A 91 -20.92 -9.60 -11.03
CA ASP A 91 -20.91 -8.93 -12.33
C ASP A 91 -19.93 -7.76 -12.29
N LEU A 92 -18.95 -7.77 -13.21
CA LEU A 92 -17.84 -6.83 -13.22
C LEU A 92 -17.88 -5.94 -14.47
N MET A 93 -17.89 -4.62 -14.25
CA MET A 93 -17.66 -3.63 -15.29
C MET A 93 -16.32 -2.94 -15.05
N PHE A 94 -15.42 -2.98 -16.03
CA PHE A 94 -14.11 -2.32 -15.97
C PHE A 94 -14.04 -1.17 -16.98
N TRP A 95 -13.49 -0.04 -16.56
CA TRP A 95 -13.27 1.10 -17.44
C TRP A 95 -12.00 1.85 -17.03
N ASN A 96 -11.29 2.46 -17.99
CA ASN A 96 -10.14 3.33 -17.73
C ASN A 96 -10.26 4.61 -18.58
N ASP A 97 -9.91 5.77 -18.01
CA ASP A 97 -9.85 7.03 -18.78
C ASP A 97 -8.54 7.12 -19.56
N THR A 98 -8.62 7.27 -20.88
CA THR A 98 -7.46 7.39 -21.79
C THR A 98 -6.59 8.62 -21.47
N ARG A 99 -7.15 9.64 -20.82
CA ARG A 99 -6.41 10.86 -20.41
C ARG A 99 -5.50 10.64 -19.21
N ARG A 100 -5.64 9.55 -18.45
CA ARG A 100 -4.74 9.18 -17.35
C ARG A 100 -3.47 8.47 -17.79
N ILE A 101 -3.34 8.11 -19.07
CA ILE A 101 -2.15 7.40 -19.62
C ILE A 101 -1.10 8.40 -20.15
N LEU A 102 -1.36 9.71 -20.14
CA LEU A 102 -0.32 10.68 -20.44
C LEU A 102 0.51 10.94 -19.18
N PRO A 103 1.77 10.49 -19.09
CA PRO A 103 2.69 11.11 -18.18
C PRO A 103 2.81 12.58 -18.58
N SER A 104 2.80 13.47 -17.60
CA SER A 104 3.27 14.83 -17.76
C SER A 104 4.75 14.76 -18.11
N ILE A 105 5.07 14.57 -19.39
CA ILE A 105 6.37 14.87 -19.97
C ILE A 105 6.25 16.32 -20.42
N TYR A 106 6.49 17.24 -19.48
CA TYR A 106 7.11 18.56 -19.62
C TYR A 106 7.23 19.17 -18.23
#